data_AF-A0A7W1IWY4-F1
#
_entry.id   AF-A0A7W1IWY4-F1
#
_cell.length_a   1.000
_cell.length_b   1.000
_cell.length_c   1.000
_cell.angle_alpha   90.00
_cell.angle_beta   90.00
_cell.angle_gamma   90.00
#
_symmetry.space_group_name_H-M   'P 1'
#
loop_
_entity.id
_entity.type
_entity.pdbx_description
1 polymer ?
#
loop_
_entity_poly.entity_id
_entity_poly.type
_entity_poly.pdbx_seq_one_letter_code
_entity_poly.pdbx_strand_id
1 'polypeptide(L)'
;MKKILMIIAFLFLFQTIVQAQNPPLVFKNVTVIDMTGKPLQAAMTVVIEGNSITKIGTTAKTKIPKNAQVIDASGKFLIPGLWDMHVHLQAT
;
A
#
# COMPACT_ATOMS: atom_id res chain seq x y z
N MET A 1 -13.65 25.59 -34.25
CA MET A 1 -13.37 24.13 -34.35
C MET A 1 -12.07 23.71 -33.65
N LYS A 2 -10.92 24.35 -33.92
CA LYS A 2 -9.63 23.98 -33.28
C LYS A 2 -9.62 24.03 -31.74
N LYS A 3 -10.30 25.01 -31.14
CA LYS A 3 -10.41 25.14 -29.66
C LYS A 3 -11.18 24.00 -29.01
N ILE A 4 -12.25 23.53 -29.66
CA ILE A 4 -13.06 22.38 -29.19
C ILE A 4 -12.25 21.10 -29.28
N LEU A 5 -11.50 20.92 -30.38
CA LEU A 5 -10.61 19.79 -30.55
C LEU A 5 -9.49 19.76 -29.50
N MET A 6 -8.94 20.92 -29.12
CA MET A 6 -7.96 21.04 -28.04
C MET A 6 -8.55 20.73 -26.67
N ILE A 7 -9.80 21.14 -26.38
CA ILE A 7 -10.46 20.84 -25.10
C ILE A 7 -10.75 19.34 -24.98
N ILE A 8 -11.19 18.70 -26.06
CA ILE A 8 -11.42 17.24 -26.09
C ILE A 8 -10.10 16.49 -25.91
N ALA A 9 -9.03 16.91 -26.58
CA ALA A 9 -7.71 16.32 -26.41
C ALA A 9 -7.17 16.50 -24.98
N PHE A 10 -7.38 17.68 -24.37
CA PHE A 10 -6.99 17.94 -22.99
C PHE A 10 -7.79 17.10 -21.98
N LEU A 11 -9.09 16.94 -22.19
CA LEU A 11 -9.94 16.07 -21.37
C LEU A 11 -9.55 14.59 -21.49
N PHE A 12 -9.15 14.14 -22.70
CA PHE A 12 -8.64 12.77 -22.90
C PHE A 12 -7.30 12.54 -22.21
N LEU A 13 -6.37 13.50 -22.25
CA LEU A 13 -5.10 13.43 -21.53
C LEU A 13 -5.27 13.45 -20.00
N PHE A 14 -6.33 14.09 -19.49
CA PHE A 14 -6.59 14.14 -18.05
C PHE A 14 -7.12 12.80 -17.51
N GLN A 15 -7.82 12.02 -18.34
CA GLN A 15 -8.41 10.73 -17.94
C GLN A 15 -7.36 9.64 -17.68
N THR A 16 -6.21 9.68 -18.37
CA THR A 16 -5.16 8.65 -18.23
C THR A 16 -4.37 8.76 -16.92
N ILE A 17 -4.27 9.96 -16.34
CA ILE A 17 -3.55 10.20 -15.08
C ILE A 17 -4.34 9.64 -13.88
N VAL A 18 -5.67 9.68 -13.93
CA VAL A 18 -6.55 9.29 -12.83
C VAL A 18 -6.58 7.77 -12.62
N GLN A 19 -6.32 6.97 -13.66
CA GLN A 19 -6.45 5.52 -13.61
C GLN A 19 -5.17 4.77 -13.15
N ALA A 20 -4.10 5.50 -12.81
CA ALA A 20 -2.78 4.93 -12.53
C ALA A 20 -2.52 4.60 -11.04
N GLN A 21 -3.46 4.86 -10.13
CA GLN A 21 -3.28 4.49 -8.72
C GLN A 21 -3.67 3.02 -8.50
N ASN A 22 -2.68 2.21 -8.07
CA ASN A 22 -2.93 0.85 -7.62
C ASN A 22 -4.01 0.85 -6.52
N PRO A 23 -4.91 -0.15 -6.49
CA PRO A 23 -5.88 -0.28 -5.42
C PRO A 23 -5.16 -0.35 -4.06
N PRO A 24 -5.74 0.24 -2.99
CA PRO A 24 -5.15 0.14 -1.65
C PRO A 24 -4.91 -1.32 -1.26
N LEU A 25 -3.75 -1.62 -0.69
CA LEU A 25 -3.44 -2.95 -0.16
C LEU A 25 -3.66 -2.94 1.36
N VAL A 26 -4.36 -3.95 1.86
CA VAL A 26 -4.67 -4.07 3.29
C VAL A 26 -4.31 -5.45 3.79
N PHE A 27 -3.44 -5.51 4.80
CA PHE A 27 -3.23 -6.70 5.61
C PHE A 27 -4.13 -6.63 6.84
N LYS A 28 -4.99 -7.61 7.06
CA LYS A 28 -5.95 -7.68 8.16
C LYS A 28 -5.56 -8.79 9.15
N ASN A 29 -5.88 -8.61 10.44
CA ASN A 29 -5.67 -9.61 11.50
C ASN A 29 -4.22 -10.10 11.65
N VAL A 30 -3.24 -9.25 11.30
CA VAL A 30 -1.83 -9.63 11.33
C VAL A 30 -1.19 -9.29 12.68
N THR A 31 -0.15 -10.04 13.06
CA THR A 31 0.74 -9.64 14.15
C THR A 31 1.87 -8.77 13.61
N VAL A 32 1.97 -7.52 14.05
CA VAL A 32 2.99 -6.56 13.60
C VAL A 32 4.20 -6.60 14.54
N ILE A 33 5.38 -6.65 13.93
CA ILE A 33 6.69 -6.45 14.59
C ILE A 33 7.33 -5.24 13.90
N ASP A 34 7.28 -4.07 14.52
CA ASP A 34 7.69 -2.80 13.90
C ASP A 34 9.18 -2.46 14.07
N MET A 35 9.94 -3.32 14.76
CA MET A 35 11.37 -3.15 15.06
C MET A 35 11.72 -1.88 15.85
N THR A 36 10.74 -1.23 16.49
CA THR A 36 10.98 -0.04 17.34
C THR A 36 11.33 -0.40 18.79
N GLY A 37 11.45 -1.69 19.11
CA GLY A 37 11.61 -2.21 20.48
C GLY A 37 10.30 -2.40 21.23
N LYS A 38 9.15 -2.08 20.62
CA LYS A 38 7.83 -2.36 21.20
C LYS A 38 7.50 -3.86 21.19
N PRO A 39 6.61 -4.32 22.09
CA PRO A 39 6.07 -5.67 22.04
C PRO A 39 5.37 -5.99 20.71
N LEU A 40 5.23 -7.28 20.41
CA LEU A 40 4.43 -7.77 19.30
C LEU A 40 2.98 -7.24 19.39
N GLN A 41 2.47 -6.70 18.28
CA GLN A 41 1.13 -6.12 18.21
C GLN A 41 0.20 -7.07 17.45
N ALA A 42 -0.58 -7.87 18.16
CA ALA A 42 -1.50 -8.84 17.57
C ALA A 42 -2.81 -8.19 17.05
N ALA A 43 -3.48 -8.88 16.14
CA ALA A 43 -4.80 -8.51 15.59
C ALA A 43 -4.84 -7.09 14.99
N MET A 44 -3.83 -6.73 14.21
CA MET A 44 -3.69 -5.43 13.58
C MET A 44 -4.14 -5.43 12.12
N THR A 45 -4.54 -4.26 11.65
CA THR A 45 -4.74 -3.96 10.23
C THR A 45 -3.71 -2.91 9.79
N VAL A 46 -3.03 -3.18 8.68
CA VAL A 46 -2.09 -2.27 8.02
C VAL A 46 -2.65 -1.90 6.65
N VAL A 47 -2.77 -0.60 6.39
CA VAL A 47 -3.32 -0.03 5.15
C VAL A 47 -2.20 0.66 4.39
N ILE A 48 -2.07 0.29 3.11
CA ILE A 48 -1.08 0.81 2.18
C ILE A 48 -1.83 1.45 1.02
N GLU A 49 -1.53 2.70 0.72
CA GLU A 49 -2.07 3.43 -0.42
C GLU A 49 -0.90 3.97 -1.24
N GLY A 50 -0.82 3.57 -2.51
CA GLY A 50 0.35 3.85 -3.35
C GLY A 50 1.64 3.28 -2.74
N ASN A 51 2.58 4.17 -2.40
CA ASN A 51 3.91 3.80 -1.89
C ASN A 51 4.05 3.99 -0.38
N SER A 52 2.95 4.28 0.34
CA SER A 52 2.99 4.68 1.74
C SER A 52 2.07 3.83 2.59
N ILE A 53 2.52 3.52 3.82
CA ILE A 53 1.66 3.00 4.87
C ILE A 53 0.85 4.18 5.42
N THR A 54 -0.45 4.22 5.15
CA THR A 54 -1.32 5.32 5.59
C THR A 54 -1.95 5.07 6.95
N LYS A 55 -2.05 3.80 7.36
CA LYS A 55 -2.59 3.47 8.69
C LYS A 55 -2.08 2.13 9.22
N ILE A 56 -1.81 2.11 10.54
CA ILE A 56 -1.61 0.91 11.34
C ILE A 56 -2.53 1.06 12.56
N GLY A 57 -3.34 0.04 12.85
CA GLY A 57 -4.21 0.07 14.03
C GLY A 57 -4.93 -1.25 14.27
N THR A 58 -5.55 -1.41 15.44
CA THR A 58 -6.28 -2.63 15.81
C THR A 58 -7.35 -2.97 14.77
N THR A 59 -7.48 -4.24 14.38
CA THR A 59 -8.42 -4.68 13.33
C THR A 59 -9.85 -4.27 13.62
N ALA A 60 -10.27 -4.29 14.89
CA ALA A 60 -11.60 -3.89 15.31
C ALA A 60 -11.95 -2.42 15.03
N LYS A 61 -10.94 -1.54 14.90
CA LYS A 61 -11.12 -0.08 14.79
C LYS A 61 -10.62 0.51 13.46
N THR A 62 -9.85 -0.25 12.68
CA THR A 62 -9.28 0.23 11.42
C THR A 62 -10.26 0.02 10.28
N LYS A 63 -10.70 1.12 9.66
CA LYS A 63 -11.55 1.10 8.47
C LYS A 63 -10.73 0.65 7.25
N ILE A 64 -11.31 -0.23 6.46
CA ILE A 64 -10.73 -0.70 5.18
C ILE A 64 -11.22 0.26 4.08
N PRO A 65 -10.32 0.86 3.27
CA PRO A 65 -10.70 1.68 2.13
C PRO A 65 -11.58 0.90 1.13
N LYS A 66 -12.42 1.62 0.38
CA LYS A 66 -13.19 1.00 -0.72
C LYS A 66 -12.23 0.50 -1.80
N ASN A 67 -12.60 -0.59 -2.47
CA ASN A 67 -11.82 -1.21 -3.54
C ASN A 67 -10.41 -1.67 -3.13
N ALA A 68 -10.17 -1.84 -1.82
CA ALA A 68 -8.91 -2.35 -1.34
C ALA A 68 -8.74 -3.84 -1.68
N GLN A 69 -7.54 -4.23 -2.08
CA GLN A 69 -7.11 -5.62 -2.04
C GLN A 69 -6.87 -5.99 -0.57
N VAL A 70 -7.68 -6.89 -0.03
CA VAL A 70 -7.57 -7.33 1.37
C VAL A 70 -6.92 -8.70 1.44
N ILE A 71 -5.85 -8.81 2.22
CA ILE A 71 -5.18 -10.04 2.58
C ILE A 71 -5.47 -10.32 4.06
N ASP A 72 -6.16 -11.43 4.34
CA ASP A 72 -6.29 -11.93 5.70
C ASP A 72 -4.98 -12.62 6.11
N ALA A 73 -4.27 -12.02 7.05
CA ALA A 73 -2.98 -12.47 7.54
C ALA A 73 -3.09 -13.00 8.98
N SER A 74 -4.26 -13.55 9.34
CA SER A 74 -4.48 -14.25 10.61
C SER A 74 -3.42 -15.34 10.85
N GLY A 75 -2.81 -15.30 12.04
CA GLY A 75 -1.74 -16.24 12.42
C GLY A 75 -0.41 -16.00 11.71
N LYS A 76 -0.27 -14.91 10.94
CA LYS A 76 0.98 -14.50 10.29
C LYS A 76 1.58 -13.27 10.98
N PHE A 77 2.83 -12.99 10.60
CA PHE A 77 3.58 -11.83 11.09
C PHE A 77 3.88 -10.88 9.94
N LEU A 78 3.86 -9.58 10.22
CA LEU A 78 4.28 -8.53 9.31
C LEU A 78 5.45 -7.77 9.94
N ILE A 79 6.56 -7.73 9.21
CA ILE A 79 7.79 -7.03 9.55
C ILE A 79 8.08 -5.94 8.51
N PRO A 80 8.91 -4.93 8.83
CA PRO A 80 9.55 -4.11 7.81
C PRO A 80 10.26 -4.98 6.76
N GLY A 81 10.32 -4.49 5.53
CA GLY A 81 11.12 -5.13 4.49
C GLY A 81 12.57 -5.27 4.95
N LEU A 82 13.15 -6.45 4.72
CA LEU A 82 14.55 -6.70 5.06
C LEU A 82 15.46 -5.80 4.23
N TRP A 83 16.58 -5.40 4.82
CA TRP A 83 17.61 -4.64 4.15
C TRP A 83 18.89 -5.47 4.10
N ASP A 84 19.51 -5.50 2.93
CA ASP A 84 20.83 -6.11 2.73
C ASP A 84 21.88 -5.00 2.61
N MET A 85 22.89 -5.04 3.46
CA MET A 85 23.98 -4.05 3.50
C MET A 85 25.17 -4.43 2.64
N HIS A 86 25.25 -5.67 2.19
CA HIS A 86 26.42 -6.16 1.48
C HIS A 86 26.05 -7.32 0.55
N VAL A 87 25.68 -6.97 -0.69
CA VAL A 87 25.44 -7.94 -1.75
C VAL A 87 26.28 -7.61 -2.98
N HIS A 88 26.86 -8.63 -3.59
CA HIS A 88 27.45 -8.54 -4.93
C HIS A 88 26.50 -9.25 -5.90
N LEU A 89 25.74 -8.48 -6.67
CA LEU A 89 24.73 -9.04 -7.59
C LEU A 89 25.35 -9.69 -8.84
N GLN A 90 26.59 -9.34 -9.17
CA GLN A 90 27.36 -9.95 -10.24
C GLN A 90 28.83 -10.07 -9.80
N ALA A 91 29.33 -11.30 -9.74
CA ALA A 91 30.76 -11.58 -9.88
C ALA A 91 30.94 -11.97 -11.34
N THR A 92 31.45 -11.04 -12.15
CA THR A 92 31.93 -11.35 -13.51
C THR A 92 33.04 -12.37 -13.46
#